data_AF-A0A9D6JSV5-F1
#
_entry.id   AF-A0A9D6JSV5-F1
#
_cell.length_a   1.000
_cell.length_b   1.000
_cell.length_c   1.000
_cell.angle_alpha   90.00
_cell.angle_beta   90.00
_cell.angle_gamma   90.00
#
_symmetry.space_group_name_H-M   'P 1'
#
loop_
_entity.id
_entity.type
_entity.pdbx_description
1 polymer ?
#
loop_
_entity_poly.entity_id
_entity_poly.type
_entity_poly.pdbx_seq_one_letter_code
_entity_poly.pdbx_strand_id
1 'polypeptide(L)'
;MTETPLLERWQQVRRRSLTIAGLLSAEDCCVQSMPDASPIKWHLAHTTWFFETFILEPLEAGFQAYHPDFRVLFNSYYNGVGEKHPRAQRGLLTRPGLDQVLAYRRNVDARLGRLWQQASPAHLTGLIELGIQHEQQHQELMLTDIQHLFSCNPMLPALLPAGSPLPTVLTVLPAYAPAGAAGWRSYDAGLHEIGHDGAGFCFDNETPRHRQFVAAFELGARLVSNGDYLAFIEDGAYQNPALWLAEGWDAIQAQRHPLYWRQASGQWREFTLHGLQTLDLQRPVCHLSYYEAAAYALWAGARLPTEAEWEIAARREPALPQLFDACWQWTSSSYAPYPAYQAAAGALGEYNGKFMVNQYVLRGASCYTPAGHARLSYRNFFPAGARWQMTGLRLARSAH
;
A
#
# COMPACT_ATOMS: atom_id res chain seq x y z
N MET A 1 -1.60 32.20 5.84
CA MET A 1 -1.99 31.44 7.06
C MET A 1 -2.15 29.94 6.80
N THR A 2 -1.38 29.36 5.85
CA THR A 2 -1.53 27.97 5.36
C THR A 2 -0.24 27.14 5.48
N GLU A 3 0.83 27.69 6.05
CA GLU A 3 2.17 27.09 6.07
C GLU A 3 2.48 26.31 7.36
N THR A 4 2.06 26.81 8.53
CA THR A 4 2.18 26.10 9.82
C THR A 4 1.56 24.69 9.81
N PRO A 5 0.40 24.46 9.16
CA PRO A 5 -0.19 23.13 9.07
C PRO A 5 0.65 22.10 8.31
N LEU A 6 1.42 22.50 7.29
CA LEU A 6 2.20 21.56 6.48
C LEU A 6 3.42 21.03 7.22
N LEU A 7 4.17 21.91 7.89
CA LEU A 7 5.34 21.52 8.67
C LEU A 7 4.94 20.63 9.86
N GLU A 8 3.83 20.96 10.55
CA GLU A 8 3.29 20.14 11.63
C GLU A 8 2.86 18.75 11.13
N ARG A 9 2.19 18.68 9.97
CA ARG A 9 1.83 17.41 9.33
C ARG A 9 3.06 16.61 8.93
N TRP A 10 4.07 17.25 8.33
CA TRP A 10 5.34 16.60 8.02
C TRP A 10 5.96 15.99 9.29
N GLN A 11 6.09 16.77 10.37
CA GLN A 11 6.61 16.26 11.64
C GLN A 11 5.78 15.12 12.21
N GLN A 12 4.45 15.16 12.11
CA GLN A 12 3.57 14.08 12.54
C GLN A 12 3.84 12.79 11.74
N VAL A 13 4.00 12.90 10.43
CA VAL A 13 4.34 11.77 9.56
C VAL A 13 5.73 11.24 9.90
N ARG A 14 6.74 12.09 10.07
CA ARG A 14 8.08 11.68 10.50
C ARG A 14 8.07 10.93 11.83
N ARG A 15 7.25 11.38 12.80
CA ARG A 15 7.06 10.72 14.11
C ARG A 15 6.38 9.36 13.98
N ARG A 16 5.35 9.21 13.13
CA ARG A 16 4.66 7.92 12.93
C ARG A 16 5.62 6.81 12.48
N SER A 17 6.54 7.11 11.56
CA SER A 17 7.58 6.14 11.13
C SER A 17 8.47 5.70 12.31
N LEU A 18 8.83 6.62 13.21
CA LEU A 18 9.59 6.28 14.41
C LEU A 18 8.76 5.49 15.42
N THR A 19 7.46 5.76 15.53
CA THR A 19 6.57 4.98 16.40
C THR A 19 6.45 3.53 15.93
N ILE A 20 6.33 3.28 14.61
CA ILE A 20 6.33 1.91 14.06
C ILE A 20 7.66 1.21 14.38
N ALA A 21 8.79 1.87 14.09
CA ALA A 21 10.11 1.29 14.33
C ALA A 21 10.44 1.08 15.82
N GLY A 22 9.89 1.89 16.71
CA GLY A 22 10.09 1.78 18.16
C GLY A 22 9.43 0.55 18.80
N LEU A 23 8.62 -0.19 18.06
CA LEU A 23 8.02 -1.48 18.48
C LEU A 23 8.95 -2.68 18.21
N LEU A 24 10.09 -2.44 17.58
CA LEU A 24 10.97 -3.48 17.04
C LEU A 24 12.32 -3.47 17.74
N SER A 25 12.98 -4.62 17.77
CA SER A 25 14.40 -4.72 18.11
C SER A 25 15.28 -4.19 16.95
N ALA A 26 16.58 -4.02 17.21
CA ALA A 26 17.52 -3.64 16.17
C ALA A 26 17.70 -4.77 15.12
N GLU A 27 17.58 -6.02 15.57
CA GLU A 27 17.63 -7.23 14.78
C GLU A 27 16.44 -7.28 13.80
N ASP A 28 15.23 -7.06 14.29
CA ASP A 28 14.01 -7.00 13.45
C ASP A 28 14.13 -5.91 12.38
N CYS A 29 14.72 -4.78 12.73
CA CYS A 29 14.91 -3.66 11.81
C CYS A 29 15.92 -3.94 10.67
N CYS A 30 16.69 -5.02 10.74
CA CYS A 30 17.78 -5.32 9.80
C CYS A 30 17.42 -6.38 8.75
N VAL A 31 16.44 -7.25 9.01
CA VAL A 31 16.18 -8.43 8.17
C VAL A 31 15.30 -8.09 6.97
N GLN A 32 15.57 -8.75 5.84
CA GLN A 32 14.73 -8.74 4.64
C GLN A 32 14.13 -10.14 4.46
N SER A 33 12.82 -10.26 4.64
CA SER A 33 12.12 -11.56 4.64
C SER A 33 11.84 -12.12 3.23
N MET A 34 11.88 -11.26 2.20
CA MET A 34 11.80 -11.63 0.79
C MET A 34 12.30 -10.46 -0.09
N PRO A 35 12.62 -10.69 -1.39
CA PRO A 35 13.12 -9.63 -2.28
C PRO A 35 12.20 -8.40 -2.40
N ASP A 36 10.89 -8.60 -2.22
CA ASP A 36 9.93 -7.51 -2.31
C ASP A 36 9.82 -6.66 -1.04
N ALA A 37 10.08 -7.24 0.13
CA ALA A 37 10.13 -6.53 1.41
C ALA A 37 11.46 -5.76 1.54
N SER A 38 11.52 -4.75 2.40
CA SER A 38 12.76 -4.08 2.78
C SER A 38 12.93 -4.00 4.31
N PRO A 39 14.18 -4.02 4.82
CA PRO A 39 14.42 -3.85 6.25
C PRO A 39 13.83 -2.52 6.77
N ILE A 40 13.33 -2.50 8.00
CA ILE A 40 12.70 -1.30 8.55
C ILE A 40 13.69 -0.14 8.69
N LYS A 41 14.96 -0.43 9.00
CA LYS A 41 16.01 0.60 8.97
C LYS A 41 16.25 1.16 7.57
N TRP A 42 16.01 0.37 6.52
CA TRP A 42 16.07 0.85 5.13
C TRP A 42 14.89 1.77 4.82
N HIS A 43 13.65 1.45 5.23
CA HIS A 43 12.50 2.37 5.08
C HIS A 43 12.74 3.73 5.75
N LEU A 44 13.25 3.70 6.98
CA LEU A 44 13.60 4.90 7.75
C LEU A 44 14.67 5.75 7.06
N ALA A 45 15.71 5.12 6.53
CA ALA A 45 16.78 5.83 5.83
C ALA A 45 16.32 6.32 4.45
N HIS A 46 15.59 5.51 3.70
CA HIS A 46 15.10 5.84 2.36
C HIS A 46 14.14 7.04 2.34
N THR A 47 13.18 7.07 3.26
CA THR A 47 12.28 8.22 3.39
C THR A 47 13.04 9.50 3.77
N THR A 48 14.18 9.37 4.46
CA THR A 48 15.06 10.50 4.80
C THR A 48 15.92 10.94 3.63
N TRP A 49 16.44 9.97 2.89
CA TRP A 49 17.17 10.17 1.64
C TRP A 49 16.33 10.93 0.62
N PHE A 50 15.02 10.71 0.58
CA PHE A 50 14.12 11.49 -0.28
C PHE A 50 14.22 12.99 0.02
N PHE A 51 14.11 13.39 1.29
CA PHE A 51 14.20 14.80 1.70
C PHE A 51 15.61 15.37 1.50
N GLU A 52 16.66 14.59 1.79
CA GLU A 52 18.03 15.05 1.58
C GLU A 52 18.33 15.28 0.09
N THR A 53 17.94 14.34 -0.77
CA THR A 53 18.25 14.36 -2.21
C THR A 53 17.40 15.35 -2.99
N PHE A 54 16.09 15.36 -2.77
CA PHE A 54 15.18 16.17 -3.60
C PHE A 54 14.91 17.56 -3.02
N ILE A 55 15.30 17.82 -1.76
CA ILE A 55 15.06 19.12 -1.12
C ILE A 55 16.35 19.77 -0.63
N LEU A 56 17.10 19.11 0.27
CA LEU A 56 18.28 19.74 0.86
C LEU A 56 19.40 19.94 -0.17
N GLU A 57 19.72 18.94 -0.98
CA GLU A 57 20.77 19.03 -2.01
C GLU A 57 20.56 20.20 -2.99
N PRO A 58 19.37 20.41 -3.58
CA PRO A 58 19.15 21.54 -4.49
C PRO A 58 18.93 22.89 -3.80
N LEU A 59 18.47 22.95 -2.54
CA LEU A 59 17.97 24.20 -1.94
C LEU A 59 18.77 24.68 -0.71
N GLU A 60 19.53 23.83 -0.03
CA GLU A 60 20.33 24.23 1.14
C GLU A 60 21.64 24.90 0.68
N ALA A 61 21.85 26.14 1.10
CA ALA A 61 23.08 26.86 0.82
C ALA A 61 24.28 26.14 1.46
N GLY A 62 25.30 25.82 0.65
CA GLY A 62 26.49 25.11 1.12
C GLY A 62 26.23 23.65 1.51
N PHE A 63 25.24 23.01 0.88
CA PHE A 63 24.84 21.63 1.14
C PHE A 63 26.03 20.67 1.30
N GLN A 64 25.94 19.84 2.34
CA GLN A 64 26.80 18.68 2.55
C GLN A 64 25.95 17.45 2.80
N ALA A 65 26.25 16.34 2.12
CA ALA A 65 25.59 15.07 2.39
C ALA A 65 25.92 14.59 3.80
N TYR A 66 24.96 14.00 4.51
CA TYR A 66 25.18 13.43 5.83
C TYR A 66 26.26 12.33 5.81
N HIS A 67 26.25 11.49 4.77
CA HIS A 67 27.24 10.46 4.53
C HIS A 67 27.36 10.19 3.02
N PRO A 68 28.58 10.10 2.45
CA PRO A 68 28.76 9.95 1.00
C PRO A 68 28.07 8.70 0.43
N ASP A 69 28.17 7.57 1.13
CA ASP A 69 27.61 6.30 0.64
C ASP A 69 26.08 6.21 0.69
N PHE A 70 25.41 7.07 1.49
CA PHE A 70 23.96 6.95 1.72
C PHE A 70 23.15 7.26 0.47
N ARG A 71 23.70 8.05 -0.46
CA ARG A 71 23.08 8.33 -1.75
C ARG A 71 22.80 7.05 -2.53
N VAL A 72 23.74 6.11 -2.54
CA VAL A 72 23.63 4.84 -3.28
C VAL A 72 22.86 3.79 -2.48
N LEU A 73 23.12 3.70 -1.17
CA LEU A 73 22.49 2.68 -0.31
C LEU A 73 20.96 2.85 -0.20
N PHE A 74 20.49 4.11 -0.24
CA PHE A 74 19.09 4.43 -0.01
C PHE A 74 18.37 4.98 -1.24
N ASN A 75 19.01 5.00 -2.42
CA ASN A 75 18.29 5.15 -3.68
C ASN A 75 17.44 3.90 -3.94
N SER A 76 16.12 4.08 -4.11
CA SER A 76 15.20 2.98 -4.38
C SER A 76 15.32 2.47 -5.81
N TYR A 77 15.11 3.38 -6.77
CA TYR A 77 14.99 3.06 -8.19
C TYR A 77 15.28 4.26 -9.11
N TYR A 78 15.67 5.44 -8.60
CA TYR A 78 15.85 6.64 -9.42
C TYR A 78 17.16 6.55 -10.20
N ASN A 79 17.07 6.10 -11.45
CA ASN A 79 18.26 5.89 -12.29
C ASN A 79 18.87 7.24 -12.72
N GLY A 80 18.06 8.28 -12.88
CA GLY A 80 18.51 9.65 -13.13
C GLY A 80 19.23 10.30 -11.93
N VAL A 81 19.15 9.72 -10.73
CA VAL A 81 19.89 10.20 -9.54
C VAL A 81 21.28 9.56 -9.44
N GLY A 82 21.41 8.28 -9.83
CA GLY A 82 22.68 7.55 -9.84
C GLY A 82 22.54 6.05 -9.53
N GLU A 83 23.65 5.44 -9.13
CA GLU A 83 23.71 4.03 -8.74
C GLU A 83 22.80 3.71 -7.54
N LYS A 84 22.52 2.42 -7.34
CA LYS A 84 21.70 1.92 -6.24
C LYS A 84 22.19 0.56 -5.76
N HIS A 85 22.09 0.32 -4.46
CA HIS A 85 22.27 -1.01 -3.89
C HIS A 85 21.15 -1.97 -4.39
N PRO A 86 21.45 -3.22 -4.77
CA PRO A 86 20.43 -4.16 -5.26
C PRO A 86 19.29 -4.38 -4.26
N ARG A 87 18.04 -4.21 -4.71
CA ARG A 87 16.82 -4.32 -3.87
C ARG A 87 16.76 -5.64 -3.09
N ALA A 88 17.05 -6.76 -3.74
CA ALA A 88 17.01 -8.10 -3.14
C ALA A 88 18.13 -8.35 -2.11
N GLN A 89 19.08 -7.43 -1.97
CA GLN A 89 20.23 -7.54 -1.07
C GLN A 89 20.22 -6.46 0.02
N ARG A 90 19.11 -5.73 0.21
CA ARG A 90 19.01 -4.69 1.26
C ARG A 90 19.19 -5.29 2.67
N GLY A 91 18.74 -6.53 2.88
CA GLY A 91 18.93 -7.26 4.15
C GLY A 91 20.37 -7.65 4.47
N LEU A 92 21.30 -7.55 3.51
CA LEU A 92 22.73 -7.82 3.73
C LEU A 92 23.49 -6.62 4.31
N LEU A 93 22.87 -5.44 4.32
CA LEU A 93 23.48 -4.22 4.81
C LEU A 93 23.41 -4.18 6.34
N THR A 94 24.40 -4.78 7.03
CA THR A 94 24.51 -4.67 8.49
C THR A 94 24.88 -3.27 8.96
N ARG A 95 25.50 -2.46 8.08
CA ARG A 95 25.77 -1.03 8.27
C ARG A 95 25.08 -0.19 7.18
N PRO A 96 24.62 1.03 7.49
CA PRO A 96 24.57 1.65 8.83
C PRO A 96 23.64 0.90 9.80
N GLY A 97 23.99 0.95 11.09
CA GLY A 97 23.15 0.42 12.18
C GLY A 97 21.91 1.29 12.41
N LEU A 98 20.92 0.78 13.16
CA LEU A 98 19.67 1.52 13.42
C LEU A 98 19.94 2.89 14.06
N ASP A 99 20.82 2.98 15.05
CA ASP A 99 21.15 4.25 15.71
C ASP A 99 21.71 5.31 14.75
N GLN A 100 22.53 4.89 13.78
CA GLN A 100 23.09 5.78 12.76
C GLN A 100 22.00 6.23 11.77
N VAL A 101 21.06 5.35 11.41
CA VAL A 101 19.88 5.72 10.62
C VAL A 101 19.01 6.72 11.39
N LEU A 102 18.81 6.54 12.69
CA LEU A 102 18.07 7.48 13.53
C LEU A 102 18.81 8.83 13.67
N ALA A 103 20.14 8.81 13.73
CA ALA A 103 20.94 10.04 13.72
C ALA A 103 20.85 10.77 12.38
N TYR A 104 20.84 10.04 11.27
CA TYR A 104 20.61 10.59 9.93
C TYR A 104 19.25 11.28 9.83
N ARG A 105 18.18 10.62 10.30
CA ARG A 105 16.84 11.21 10.40
C ARG A 105 16.84 12.54 11.13
N ARG A 106 17.38 12.57 12.36
CA ARG A 106 17.46 13.79 13.17
C ARG A 106 18.24 14.91 12.48
N ASN A 107 19.33 14.59 11.78
CA ASN A 107 20.13 15.56 11.05
C ASN A 107 19.33 16.21 9.90
N VAL A 108 18.73 15.39 9.04
CA VAL A 108 17.94 15.87 7.89
C VAL A 108 16.69 16.62 8.36
N ASP A 109 16.00 16.13 9.39
CA ASP A 109 14.82 16.81 9.94
C ASP A 109 15.19 18.21 10.49
N ALA A 110 16.32 18.33 11.21
CA ALA A 110 16.78 19.62 11.73
C ALA A 110 17.21 20.60 10.60
N ARG A 111 17.83 20.10 9.54
CA ARG A 111 18.23 20.90 8.37
C ARG A 111 17.02 21.38 7.59
N LEU A 112 16.05 20.48 7.35
CA LEU A 112 14.81 20.83 6.67
C LEU A 112 14.00 21.85 7.46
N GLY A 113 13.97 21.72 8.80
CA GLY A 113 13.34 22.72 9.67
C GLY A 113 13.97 24.11 9.57
N ARG A 114 15.30 24.22 9.43
CA ARG A 114 15.98 25.50 9.18
C ARG A 114 15.71 26.04 7.78
N LEU A 115 15.78 25.18 6.75
CA LEU A 115 15.50 25.57 5.38
C LEU A 115 14.07 26.12 5.23
N TRP A 116 13.09 25.49 5.88
CA TRP A 116 11.70 25.94 5.92
C TRP A 116 11.53 27.36 6.47
N GLN A 117 12.35 27.76 7.44
CA GLN A 117 12.32 29.12 8.00
C GLN A 117 12.95 30.17 7.07
N GLN A 118 13.75 29.76 6.09
CA GLN A 118 14.59 30.65 5.27
C GLN A 118 14.13 30.78 3.81
N ALA A 119 13.45 29.76 3.26
CA ALA A 119 13.16 29.67 1.83
C ALA A 119 11.77 30.23 1.43
N SER A 120 11.63 30.59 0.14
CA SER A 120 10.34 30.97 -0.45
C SER A 120 9.44 29.74 -0.72
N PRO A 121 8.11 29.80 -0.46
CA PRO A 121 7.36 28.61 -0.03
C PRO A 121 6.86 27.69 -1.15
N ALA A 122 6.61 28.18 -2.37
CA ALA A 122 5.75 27.43 -3.31
C ALA A 122 6.37 26.10 -3.79
N HIS A 123 7.62 26.12 -4.27
CA HIS A 123 8.29 24.90 -4.75
C HIS A 123 8.62 23.95 -3.60
N LEU A 124 9.09 24.49 -2.46
CA LEU A 124 9.41 23.73 -1.26
C LEU A 124 8.16 23.02 -0.68
N THR A 125 7.02 23.72 -0.63
CA THR A 125 5.73 23.17 -0.20
C THR A 125 5.34 21.96 -1.03
N GLY A 126 5.47 22.02 -2.36
CA GLY A 126 5.14 20.90 -3.25
C GLY A 126 6.03 19.67 -3.04
N LEU A 127 7.34 19.87 -2.85
CA LEU A 127 8.29 18.78 -2.59
C LEU A 127 8.12 18.16 -1.20
N ILE A 128 7.84 18.98 -0.19
CA ILE A 128 7.52 18.48 1.16
C ILE A 128 6.23 17.68 1.11
N GLU A 129 5.21 18.14 0.38
CA GLU A 129 3.97 17.38 0.23
C GLU A 129 4.20 16.03 -0.43
N LEU A 130 4.97 15.98 -1.52
CA LEU A 130 5.34 14.73 -2.17
C LEU A 130 6.12 13.81 -1.21
N GLY A 131 7.06 14.37 -0.44
CA GLY A 131 7.82 13.62 0.56
C GLY A 131 6.97 13.08 1.70
N ILE A 132 5.96 13.83 2.15
CA ILE A 132 4.95 13.36 3.13
C ILE A 132 4.21 12.14 2.57
N GLN A 133 3.71 12.25 1.34
CA GLN A 133 2.90 11.21 0.70
C GLN A 133 3.76 9.96 0.40
N HIS A 134 5.01 10.15 0.01
CA HIS A 134 6.01 9.08 -0.14
C HIS A 134 6.30 8.36 1.18
N GLU A 135 6.55 9.09 2.28
CA GLU A 135 6.79 8.45 3.57
C GLU A 135 5.55 7.73 4.09
N GLN A 136 4.36 8.25 3.82
CA GLN A 136 3.09 7.59 4.12
C GLN A 136 2.92 6.24 3.39
N GLN A 137 3.33 6.13 2.12
CA GLN A 137 3.40 4.83 1.42
C GLN A 137 4.38 3.89 2.14
N HIS A 138 5.57 4.38 2.50
CA HIS A 138 6.56 3.58 3.20
C HIS A 138 6.11 3.15 4.61
N GLN A 139 5.24 3.91 5.28
CA GLN A 139 4.66 3.50 6.57
C GLN A 139 3.72 2.31 6.43
N GLU A 140 2.92 2.27 5.36
CA GLU A 140 2.10 1.10 5.06
C GLU A 140 2.99 -0.11 4.71
N LEU A 141 4.01 0.09 3.87
CA LEU A 141 4.98 -0.96 3.54
C LEU A 141 5.71 -1.50 4.78
N MET A 142 6.09 -0.63 5.72
CA MET A 142 6.71 -1.07 6.98
C MET A 142 5.82 -2.07 7.72
N LEU A 143 4.52 -1.83 7.80
CA LEU A 143 3.59 -2.74 8.49
C LEU A 143 3.43 -4.07 7.75
N THR A 144 3.32 -4.05 6.41
CA THR A 144 3.24 -5.28 5.61
C THR A 144 4.53 -6.11 5.67
N ASP A 145 5.68 -5.43 5.69
CA ASP A 145 7.00 -6.07 5.70
C ASP A 145 7.31 -6.66 7.09
N ILE A 146 6.91 -5.98 8.18
CA ILE A 146 6.97 -6.51 9.55
C ILE A 146 6.10 -7.77 9.68
N GLN A 147 4.84 -7.72 9.22
CA GLN A 147 3.94 -8.86 9.31
C GLN A 147 4.49 -10.07 8.55
N HIS A 148 5.03 -9.84 7.34
CA HIS A 148 5.67 -10.91 6.57
C HIS A 148 6.87 -11.49 7.33
N LEU A 149 7.80 -10.64 7.80
CA LEU A 149 8.98 -11.05 8.56
C LEU A 149 8.62 -11.90 9.78
N PHE A 150 7.67 -11.44 10.58
CA PHE A 150 7.28 -12.13 11.80
C PHE A 150 6.55 -13.45 11.51
N SER A 151 5.80 -13.52 10.40
CA SER A 151 5.15 -14.76 9.97
C SER A 151 6.16 -15.86 9.57
N CYS A 152 7.36 -15.47 9.11
CA CYS A 152 8.43 -16.40 8.75
C CYS A 152 9.13 -16.99 9.98
N ASN A 153 9.07 -16.32 11.14
CA ASN A 153 9.72 -16.78 12.35
C ASN A 153 8.92 -17.95 12.96
N PRO A 154 9.54 -19.11 13.25
CA PRO A 154 8.85 -20.26 13.85
C PRO A 154 8.18 -19.98 15.20
N MET A 155 8.67 -18.97 15.94
CA MET A 155 8.08 -18.53 17.21
C MET A 155 6.83 -17.66 17.02
N LEU A 156 6.54 -17.21 15.80
CA LEU A 156 5.38 -16.38 15.44
C LEU A 156 5.22 -15.17 16.40
N PRO A 157 6.25 -14.32 16.55
CA PRO A 157 6.19 -13.17 17.44
C PRO A 157 5.08 -12.21 17.00
N ALA A 158 4.37 -11.65 17.98
CA ALA A 158 3.41 -10.59 17.73
C ALA A 158 4.12 -9.23 17.81
N LEU A 159 3.78 -8.30 16.92
CA LEU A 159 4.22 -6.91 17.04
C LEU A 159 3.54 -6.22 18.23
N LEU A 160 2.27 -6.58 18.45
CA LEU A 160 1.43 -6.01 19.49
C LEU A 160 0.84 -7.10 20.37
N PRO A 161 0.60 -6.84 21.68
CA PRO A 161 -0.09 -7.79 22.55
C PRO A 161 -1.45 -8.21 21.99
N ALA A 162 -1.82 -9.47 22.20
CA ALA A 162 -3.13 -9.98 21.83
C ALA A 162 -4.25 -9.19 22.52
N GLY A 163 -5.29 -8.82 21.77
CA GLY A 163 -6.44 -8.07 22.28
C GLY A 163 -6.18 -6.58 22.56
N SER A 164 -4.95 -6.08 22.40
CA SER A 164 -4.70 -4.64 22.43
C SER A 164 -5.28 -3.97 21.19
N PRO A 165 -5.88 -2.77 21.30
CA PRO A 165 -6.26 -2.02 20.11
C PRO A 165 -5.01 -1.64 19.32
N LEU A 166 -5.11 -1.62 17.98
CA LEU A 166 -4.08 -0.99 17.17
C LEU A 166 -3.96 0.47 17.63
N PRO A 167 -2.77 0.93 18.05
CA PRO A 167 -2.59 2.32 18.41
C PRO A 167 -3.08 3.20 17.25
N THR A 168 -3.80 4.29 17.54
CA THR A 168 -4.34 5.21 16.52
C THR A 168 -3.25 5.80 15.60
N VAL A 169 -2.00 5.73 16.05
CA VAL A 169 -0.82 6.09 15.25
C VAL A 169 -0.43 5.02 14.23
N LEU A 170 -0.79 3.75 14.42
CA LEU A 170 -0.53 2.66 13.47
C LEU A 170 -1.70 2.48 12.49
N THR A 171 -2.93 2.73 12.92
CA THR A 171 -4.14 2.62 12.09
C THR A 171 -5.10 3.76 12.32
N VAL A 172 -5.85 4.12 11.29
CA VAL A 172 -6.69 5.33 11.30
C VAL A 172 -8.11 5.08 11.82
N LEU A 173 -8.53 3.81 11.91
CA LEU A 173 -9.96 3.52 11.84
C LEU A 173 -10.48 2.88 13.13
N PRO A 174 -11.72 3.25 13.55
CA PRO A 174 -12.37 2.61 14.68
C PRO A 174 -12.54 1.11 14.43
N ALA A 175 -12.79 0.37 15.51
CA ALA A 175 -13.08 -1.07 15.46
C ALA A 175 -14.06 -1.38 14.31
N TYR A 176 -13.65 -2.33 13.47
CA TYR A 176 -14.35 -2.78 12.27
C TYR A 176 -15.87 -2.82 12.49
N ALA A 177 -16.61 -1.97 11.76
CA ALA A 177 -18.07 -2.05 11.77
C ALA A 177 -18.45 -3.38 11.10
N PRO A 178 -19.32 -4.21 11.71
CA PRO A 178 -19.76 -5.44 11.09
C PRO A 178 -20.32 -5.10 9.71
N ALA A 179 -19.83 -5.81 8.69
CA ALA A 179 -20.31 -5.59 7.33
C ALA A 179 -21.83 -5.77 7.32
N GLY A 180 -22.54 -4.85 6.66
CA GLY A 180 -23.96 -5.01 6.40
C GLY A 180 -24.26 -6.30 5.61
N ALA A 181 -25.54 -6.60 5.40
CA ALA A 181 -25.94 -7.78 4.65
C ALA A 181 -25.25 -7.86 3.28
N ALA A 182 -24.95 -9.08 2.82
CA ALA A 182 -24.54 -9.30 1.44
C ALA A 182 -25.59 -8.73 0.48
N GLY A 183 -25.16 -8.21 -0.66
CA GLY A 183 -26.05 -7.57 -1.61
C GLY A 183 -25.28 -6.86 -2.73
N TRP A 184 -26.04 -6.26 -3.63
CA TRP A 184 -25.54 -5.61 -4.84
C TRP A 184 -26.02 -4.16 -4.90
N ARG A 185 -25.16 -3.27 -5.37
CA ARG A 185 -25.44 -1.85 -5.64
C ARG A 185 -25.41 -1.66 -7.14
N SER A 186 -26.50 -1.17 -7.72
CA SER A 186 -26.64 -1.02 -9.17
C SER A 186 -26.22 0.38 -9.62
N TYR A 187 -25.51 0.43 -10.74
CA TYR A 187 -25.06 1.67 -11.36
C TYR A 187 -25.40 1.64 -12.84
N ASP A 188 -26.13 2.66 -13.29
CA ASP A 188 -26.51 2.78 -14.70
C ASP A 188 -25.31 2.98 -15.63
N ALA A 189 -25.45 2.50 -16.86
CA ALA A 189 -24.51 2.77 -17.93
C ALA A 189 -24.41 4.27 -18.22
N GLY A 190 -23.22 4.75 -18.62
CA GLY A 190 -23.06 6.15 -18.97
C GLY A 190 -21.65 6.54 -19.39
N LEU A 191 -21.53 7.79 -19.83
CA LEU A 191 -20.26 8.46 -19.97
C LEU A 191 -19.88 9.08 -18.62
N HIS A 192 -18.81 8.59 -18.02
CA HIS A 192 -18.33 9.04 -16.71
C HIS A 192 -16.95 9.68 -16.82
N GLU A 193 -16.61 10.50 -15.83
CA GLU A 193 -15.25 10.98 -15.66
C GLU A 193 -14.59 10.29 -14.47
N ILE A 194 -13.35 9.84 -14.67
CA ILE A 194 -12.50 9.26 -13.62
C ILE A 194 -11.17 9.99 -13.56
N GLY A 195 -10.49 9.90 -12.41
CA GLY A 195 -9.25 10.59 -12.13
C GLY A 195 -9.44 11.83 -11.26
N HIS A 196 -8.32 12.39 -10.83
CA HIS A 196 -8.28 13.47 -9.84
C HIS A 196 -9.01 14.74 -10.33
N ASP A 197 -9.90 15.29 -9.50
CA ASP A 197 -10.70 16.50 -9.75
C ASP A 197 -10.49 17.62 -8.72
N GLY A 198 -9.55 17.44 -7.79
CA GLY A 198 -9.30 18.40 -6.72
C GLY A 198 -8.16 19.38 -7.02
N ALA A 199 -8.05 20.38 -6.14
CA ALA A 199 -6.86 21.25 -6.05
C ALA A 199 -5.84 20.73 -5.01
N GLY A 200 -6.14 19.60 -4.37
CA GLY A 200 -5.27 18.95 -3.39
C GLY A 200 -4.16 18.12 -4.04
N PHE A 201 -3.35 17.46 -3.21
CA PHE A 201 -2.33 16.55 -3.71
C PHE A 201 -2.97 15.34 -4.42
N CYS A 202 -2.35 14.94 -5.53
CA CYS A 202 -2.50 13.62 -6.14
C CYS A 202 -1.14 13.17 -6.69
N PHE A 203 -0.98 11.86 -6.87
CA PHE A 203 0.11 11.35 -7.69
C PHE A 203 -0.19 11.61 -9.17
N ASP A 204 0.86 11.76 -9.98
CA ASP A 204 0.77 12.00 -11.42
C ASP A 204 -0.05 10.92 -12.15
N ASN A 205 0.03 9.66 -11.69
CA ASN A 205 -0.73 8.53 -12.25
C ASN A 205 -2.26 8.63 -12.05
N GLU A 206 -2.75 9.56 -11.23
CA GLU A 206 -4.17 9.84 -11.01
C GLU A 206 -4.74 10.85 -12.03
N THR A 207 -3.88 11.37 -12.92
CA THR A 207 -4.18 12.44 -13.88
C THR A 207 -3.79 12.06 -15.33
N PRO A 208 -4.36 12.73 -16.36
CA PRO A 208 -5.46 13.69 -16.27
C PRO A 208 -6.80 13.01 -16.03
N ARG A 209 -7.75 13.78 -15.48
CA ARG A 209 -9.16 13.37 -15.47
C ARG A 209 -9.67 13.27 -16.91
N HIS A 210 -10.38 12.20 -17.20
CA HIS A 210 -10.81 11.90 -18.56
C HIS A 210 -12.17 11.20 -18.57
N ARG A 211 -12.81 11.21 -19.74
CA ARG A 211 -14.11 10.57 -19.96
C ARG A 211 -13.93 9.14 -20.45
N GLN A 212 -14.72 8.22 -19.92
CA GLN A 212 -14.83 6.85 -20.39
C GLN A 212 -16.28 6.38 -20.30
N PHE A 213 -16.73 5.62 -21.31
CA PHE A 213 -18.03 4.94 -21.23
C PHE A 213 -17.91 3.69 -20.35
N VAL A 214 -18.82 3.56 -19.39
CA VAL A 214 -18.93 2.39 -18.50
C VAL A 214 -20.33 1.81 -18.67
N ALA A 215 -20.41 0.50 -18.94
CA ALA A 215 -21.69 -0.21 -19.06
C ALA A 215 -22.38 -0.30 -17.68
N ALA A 216 -23.67 -0.65 -17.68
CA ALA A 216 -24.39 -0.85 -16.43
C ALA A 216 -23.75 -2.02 -15.67
N PHE A 217 -23.56 -1.84 -14.37
CA PHE A 217 -22.91 -2.83 -13.53
C PHE A 217 -23.50 -2.82 -12.14
N GLU A 218 -23.24 -3.90 -11.42
CA GLU A 218 -23.50 -3.99 -9.99
C GLU A 218 -22.22 -4.25 -9.23
N LEU A 219 -22.06 -3.60 -8.08
CA LEU A 219 -20.94 -3.77 -7.17
C LEU A 219 -21.42 -4.40 -5.86
N GLY A 220 -20.65 -5.34 -5.31
CA GLY A 220 -20.94 -5.94 -4.01
C GLY A 220 -21.02 -4.88 -2.91
N ALA A 221 -22.03 -4.98 -2.05
CA ALA A 221 -22.27 -4.02 -0.96
C ALA A 221 -21.20 -4.06 0.13
N ARG A 222 -20.49 -5.19 0.28
CA ARG A 222 -19.38 -5.41 1.20
C ARG A 222 -18.21 -6.10 0.49
N LEU A 223 -17.06 -6.14 1.16
CA LEU A 223 -15.95 -7.00 0.73
C LEU A 223 -16.26 -8.47 1.00
N VAL A 224 -15.61 -9.36 0.27
CA VAL A 224 -15.65 -10.82 0.51
C VAL A 224 -15.06 -11.10 1.89
N SER A 225 -15.73 -11.92 2.69
CA SER A 225 -15.27 -12.24 4.05
C SER A 225 -14.39 -13.48 4.09
N ASN A 226 -13.67 -13.66 5.20
CA ASN A 226 -12.98 -14.90 5.53
C ASN A 226 -13.93 -16.11 5.50
N GLY A 227 -15.18 -15.95 5.97
CA GLY A 227 -16.20 -17.00 5.92
C GLY A 227 -16.60 -17.36 4.49
N ASP A 228 -16.82 -16.36 3.62
CA ASP A 228 -17.15 -16.64 2.23
C ASP A 228 -15.96 -17.32 1.51
N TYR A 229 -14.73 -16.85 1.78
CA TYR A 229 -13.51 -17.39 1.18
C TYR A 229 -13.17 -18.80 1.70
N LEU A 230 -13.52 -19.10 2.95
CA LEU A 230 -13.40 -20.45 3.48
C LEU A 230 -14.31 -21.42 2.72
N ALA A 231 -15.54 -21.02 2.39
CA ALA A 231 -16.43 -21.85 1.57
C ALA A 231 -15.84 -22.15 0.18
N PHE A 232 -15.19 -21.15 -0.45
CA PHE A 232 -14.43 -21.35 -1.70
C PHE A 232 -13.30 -22.40 -1.55
N ILE A 233 -12.56 -22.36 -0.45
CA ILE A 233 -11.52 -23.36 -0.16
C ILE A 233 -12.13 -24.75 0.07
N GLU A 234 -13.21 -24.84 0.86
CA GLU A 234 -13.87 -26.10 1.23
C GLU A 234 -14.57 -26.77 0.05
N ASP A 235 -15.00 -26.00 -0.96
CA ASP A 235 -15.54 -26.50 -2.24
C ASP A 235 -14.44 -26.98 -3.21
N GLY A 236 -13.19 -27.06 -2.74
CA GLY A 236 -12.07 -27.62 -3.51
C GLY A 236 -11.51 -26.69 -4.59
N ALA A 237 -11.75 -25.38 -4.49
CA ALA A 237 -11.38 -24.45 -5.57
C ALA A 237 -9.87 -24.39 -5.85
N TYR A 238 -9.02 -24.55 -4.84
CA TYR A 238 -7.56 -24.64 -5.01
C TYR A 238 -7.11 -25.97 -5.67
N GLN A 239 -8.04 -26.87 -6.00
CA GLN A 239 -7.78 -28.09 -6.77
C GLN A 239 -8.48 -28.08 -8.13
N ASN A 240 -9.25 -27.03 -8.44
CA ASN A 240 -10.03 -26.93 -9.67
C ASN A 240 -9.37 -25.96 -10.66
N PRO A 241 -8.58 -26.44 -11.65
CA PRO A 241 -7.88 -25.57 -12.60
C PRO A 241 -8.80 -24.68 -13.44
N ALA A 242 -10.07 -25.07 -13.64
CA ALA A 242 -11.01 -24.29 -14.43
C ALA A 242 -11.37 -22.93 -13.80
N LEU A 243 -11.08 -22.74 -12.50
CA LEU A 243 -11.32 -21.48 -11.81
C LEU A 243 -10.16 -20.48 -11.96
N TRP A 244 -9.00 -20.90 -12.47
CA TRP A 244 -7.78 -20.11 -12.39
C TRP A 244 -7.33 -19.62 -13.77
N LEU A 245 -6.79 -18.40 -13.80
CA LEU A 245 -5.94 -17.96 -14.91
C LEU A 245 -4.70 -18.85 -14.98
N ALA A 246 -4.15 -19.09 -16.18
CA ALA A 246 -3.05 -20.04 -16.38
C ALA A 246 -1.83 -19.77 -15.47
N GLU A 247 -1.31 -18.54 -15.46
CA GLU A 247 -0.21 -18.16 -14.55
C GLU A 247 -0.59 -18.28 -13.07
N GLY A 248 -1.86 -18.03 -12.75
CA GLY A 248 -2.40 -18.21 -11.40
C GLY A 248 -2.40 -19.67 -10.97
N TRP A 249 -2.84 -20.57 -11.86
CA TRP A 249 -2.83 -22.01 -11.62
C TRP A 249 -1.41 -22.52 -11.38
N ASP A 250 -0.45 -22.08 -12.18
CA ASP A 250 0.97 -22.43 -12.03
C ASP A 250 1.53 -21.92 -10.69
N ALA A 251 1.15 -20.71 -10.29
CA ALA A 251 1.64 -20.09 -9.05
C ALA A 251 1.06 -20.73 -7.77
N ILE A 252 -0.20 -21.20 -7.79
CA ILE A 252 -0.86 -21.73 -6.58
C ILE A 252 -0.59 -23.20 -6.30
N GLN A 253 0.12 -23.95 -7.16
CA GLN A 253 0.29 -25.41 -6.97
C GLN A 253 0.88 -25.80 -5.60
N ALA A 254 1.70 -24.93 -5.01
CA ALA A 254 2.31 -25.16 -3.69
C ALA A 254 1.47 -24.62 -2.51
N GLN A 255 0.29 -24.03 -2.76
CA GLN A 255 -0.47 -23.23 -1.78
C GLN A 255 -1.97 -23.57 -1.87
N ARG A 256 -2.66 -23.59 -0.72
CA ARG A 256 -4.07 -23.99 -0.65
C ARG A 256 -4.96 -23.04 0.14
N HIS A 257 -4.43 -21.87 0.50
CA HIS A 257 -5.10 -20.87 1.32
C HIS A 257 -4.36 -19.51 1.24
N PRO A 258 -4.97 -18.40 1.71
CA PRO A 258 -4.33 -17.09 1.82
C PRO A 258 -3.01 -17.10 2.61
N LEU A 259 -2.11 -16.13 2.35
CA LEU A 259 -0.68 -16.18 2.74
C LEU A 259 -0.44 -16.44 4.24
N TYR A 260 -1.26 -15.86 5.12
CA TYR A 260 -1.07 -15.95 6.57
C TYR A 260 -2.05 -16.88 7.26
N TRP A 261 -2.91 -17.56 6.50
CA TRP A 261 -3.77 -18.59 7.07
C TRP A 261 -2.96 -19.83 7.42
N ARG A 262 -3.33 -20.48 8.53
CA ARG A 262 -2.73 -21.72 9.00
C ARG A 262 -3.82 -22.62 9.53
N GLN A 263 -3.71 -23.91 9.24
CA GLN A 263 -4.58 -24.92 9.79
C GLN A 263 -3.81 -25.76 10.82
N ALA A 264 -4.31 -25.84 12.05
CA ALA A 264 -3.75 -26.69 13.09
C ALA A 264 -4.89 -27.33 13.89
N SER A 265 -4.83 -28.65 14.09
CA SER A 265 -5.85 -29.41 14.82
C SER A 265 -7.29 -29.18 14.32
N GLY A 266 -7.46 -29.07 12.99
CA GLY A 266 -8.76 -28.85 12.36
C GLY A 266 -9.32 -27.42 12.47
N GLN A 267 -8.58 -26.47 13.05
CA GLN A 267 -9.00 -25.07 13.19
C GLN A 267 -8.18 -24.14 12.29
N TRP A 268 -8.85 -23.21 11.62
CA TRP A 268 -8.21 -22.14 10.87
C TRP A 268 -7.81 -20.99 11.79
N ARG A 269 -6.59 -20.50 11.56
CA ARG A 269 -5.99 -19.35 12.24
C ARG A 269 -5.38 -18.43 11.20
N GLU A 270 -5.24 -17.16 11.55
CA GLU A 270 -4.60 -16.14 10.72
C GLU A 270 -3.47 -15.46 11.51
N PHE A 271 -2.30 -15.31 10.89
CA PHE A 271 -1.22 -14.53 11.46
C PHE A 271 -1.38 -13.04 11.14
N THR A 272 -1.46 -12.23 12.19
CA THR A 272 -1.68 -10.78 12.14
C THR A 272 -0.56 -10.03 12.86
N LEU A 273 -0.60 -8.70 12.91
CA LEU A 273 0.29 -7.92 13.79
C LEU A 273 0.10 -8.22 15.28
N HIS A 274 -1.01 -8.86 15.68
CA HIS A 274 -1.26 -9.37 17.03
C HIS A 274 -0.85 -10.85 17.19
N GLY A 275 -0.01 -11.37 16.29
CA GLY A 275 0.38 -12.77 16.24
C GLY A 275 -0.72 -13.67 15.66
N LEU A 276 -0.63 -14.96 15.96
CA LEU A 276 -1.56 -15.97 15.46
C LEU A 276 -2.90 -15.89 16.21
N GLN A 277 -3.98 -15.60 15.50
CA GLN A 277 -5.33 -15.45 16.02
C GLN A 277 -6.26 -16.50 15.42
N THR A 278 -7.39 -16.78 16.08
CA THR A 278 -8.49 -17.55 15.45
C THR A 278 -8.97 -16.80 14.21
N LEU A 279 -9.26 -17.53 13.13
CA LEU A 279 -9.80 -16.90 11.92
C LEU A 279 -11.18 -16.30 12.18
N ASP A 280 -11.28 -14.98 12.09
CA ASP A 280 -12.55 -14.26 12.24
C ASP A 280 -13.30 -14.27 10.92
N LEU A 281 -14.36 -15.07 10.84
CA LEU A 281 -15.12 -15.31 9.60
C LEU A 281 -15.87 -14.07 9.09
N GLN A 282 -16.05 -13.02 9.89
CA GLN A 282 -16.78 -11.81 9.50
C GLN A 282 -15.87 -10.71 8.94
N ARG A 283 -14.55 -10.84 9.11
CA ARG A 283 -13.58 -9.91 8.53
C ARG A 283 -13.41 -10.14 7.04
N PRO A 284 -12.98 -9.12 6.27
CA PRO A 284 -12.68 -9.27 4.87
C PRO A 284 -11.51 -10.22 4.74
N VAL A 285 -11.56 -11.08 3.73
CA VAL A 285 -10.38 -11.87 3.39
C VAL A 285 -9.29 -10.94 2.87
N CYS A 286 -8.08 -11.15 3.38
CA CYS A 286 -6.91 -10.33 3.08
C CYS A 286 -5.74 -11.20 2.63
N HIS A 287 -4.69 -10.54 2.12
CA HIS A 287 -3.45 -11.14 1.65
C HIS A 287 -3.65 -12.10 0.47
N LEU A 288 -4.54 -11.70 -0.43
CA LEU A 288 -4.84 -12.41 -1.67
C LEU A 288 -4.03 -11.85 -2.83
N SER A 289 -3.54 -12.75 -3.69
CA SER A 289 -3.06 -12.37 -5.01
C SER A 289 -4.22 -11.93 -5.91
N TYR A 290 -3.91 -11.24 -7.01
CA TYR A 290 -4.89 -10.97 -8.06
C TYR A 290 -5.49 -12.28 -8.59
N TYR A 291 -4.65 -13.32 -8.73
CA TYR A 291 -5.09 -14.64 -9.19
C TYR A 291 -6.13 -15.28 -8.28
N GLU A 292 -5.89 -15.25 -6.96
CA GLU A 292 -6.84 -15.71 -5.94
C GLU A 292 -8.15 -14.91 -5.97
N ALA A 293 -8.05 -13.59 -6.07
CA ALA A 293 -9.23 -12.72 -6.16
C ALA A 293 -10.05 -13.00 -7.42
N ALA A 294 -9.41 -13.17 -8.58
CA ALA A 294 -10.06 -13.48 -9.84
C ALA A 294 -10.72 -14.87 -9.82
N ALA A 295 -10.04 -15.88 -9.28
CA ALA A 295 -10.57 -17.24 -9.17
C ALA A 295 -11.78 -17.31 -8.24
N TYR A 296 -11.73 -16.63 -7.10
CA TYR A 296 -12.88 -16.50 -6.21
C TYR A 296 -14.05 -15.82 -6.92
N ALA A 297 -13.80 -14.71 -7.61
CA ALA A 297 -14.86 -13.98 -8.31
C ALA A 297 -15.55 -14.86 -9.37
N LEU A 298 -14.79 -15.65 -10.12
CA LEU A 298 -15.33 -16.61 -11.09
C LEU A 298 -16.16 -17.71 -10.41
N TRP A 299 -15.65 -18.31 -9.32
CA TRP A 299 -16.39 -19.32 -8.55
C TRP A 299 -17.71 -18.77 -8.00
N ALA A 300 -17.71 -17.52 -7.54
CA ALA A 300 -18.91 -16.85 -7.05
C ALA A 300 -19.90 -16.42 -8.16
N GLY A 301 -19.65 -16.78 -9.44
CA GLY A 301 -20.47 -16.39 -10.57
C GLY A 301 -20.42 -14.88 -10.87
N ALA A 302 -19.32 -14.23 -10.53
CA ALA A 302 -19.11 -12.79 -10.62
C ALA A 302 -17.78 -12.47 -11.33
N ARG A 303 -17.30 -11.24 -11.19
CA ARG A 303 -16.00 -10.77 -11.68
C ARG A 303 -15.40 -9.73 -10.74
N LEU A 304 -14.16 -9.32 -10.99
CA LEU A 304 -13.59 -8.13 -10.37
C LEU A 304 -14.11 -6.86 -11.07
N PRO A 305 -14.37 -5.76 -10.34
CA PRO A 305 -14.69 -4.47 -10.95
C PRO A 305 -13.49 -3.96 -11.76
N THR A 306 -13.73 -3.15 -12.78
CA THR A 306 -12.69 -2.28 -13.32
C THR A 306 -12.40 -1.14 -12.34
N GLU A 307 -11.24 -0.48 -12.45
CA GLU A 307 -10.93 0.68 -11.61
C GLU A 307 -11.92 1.84 -11.82
N ALA A 308 -12.47 1.96 -13.03
CA ALA A 308 -13.48 2.95 -13.37
C ALA A 308 -14.82 2.68 -12.68
N GLU A 309 -15.31 1.44 -12.74
CA GLU A 309 -16.52 1.01 -12.02
C GLU A 309 -16.39 1.25 -10.51
N TRP A 310 -15.24 0.90 -9.94
CA TRP A 310 -14.96 1.14 -8.54
C TRP A 310 -14.99 2.64 -8.19
N GLU A 311 -14.33 3.49 -8.97
CA GLU A 311 -14.28 4.93 -8.71
C GLU A 311 -15.67 5.60 -8.85
N ILE A 312 -16.45 5.19 -9.85
CA ILE A 312 -17.82 5.67 -10.05
C ILE A 312 -18.69 5.31 -8.84
N ALA A 313 -18.61 4.06 -8.38
CA ALA A 313 -19.36 3.60 -7.22
C ALA A 313 -18.95 4.36 -5.95
N ALA A 314 -17.65 4.50 -5.69
CA ALA A 314 -17.13 5.22 -4.53
C ALA A 314 -17.49 6.71 -4.54
N ARG A 315 -17.58 7.35 -5.71
CA ARG A 315 -18.05 8.73 -5.87
C ARG A 315 -19.55 8.89 -5.64
N ARG A 316 -20.36 7.94 -6.13
CA ARG A 316 -21.83 7.98 -6.00
C ARG A 316 -22.31 7.62 -4.60
N GLU A 317 -21.63 6.69 -3.93
CA GLU A 317 -21.95 6.22 -2.59
C GLU A 317 -20.73 6.29 -1.66
N PRO A 318 -20.33 7.49 -1.18
CA PRO A 318 -19.19 7.63 -0.27
C PRO A 318 -19.34 6.87 1.05
N ALA A 319 -20.57 6.52 1.42
CA ALA A 319 -20.91 5.74 2.60
C ALA A 319 -20.92 4.21 2.35
N LEU A 320 -20.50 3.74 1.16
CA LEU A 320 -20.37 2.31 0.90
C LEU A 320 -19.40 1.71 1.93
N PRO A 321 -19.82 0.66 2.67
CA PRO A 321 -18.98 0.10 3.72
C PRO A 321 -17.65 -0.36 3.16
N GLN A 322 -16.57 -0.19 3.91
CA GLN A 322 -15.27 -0.80 3.62
C GLN A 322 -14.59 -0.31 2.34
N LEU A 323 -14.85 0.94 1.95
CA LEU A 323 -14.14 1.55 0.82
C LEU A 323 -12.67 1.84 1.13
N PHE A 324 -12.37 2.34 2.34
CA PHE A 324 -11.06 2.90 2.68
C PHE A 324 -10.48 2.42 4.01
N ASP A 325 -11.05 1.37 4.62
CA ASP A 325 -10.73 1.00 6.00
C ASP A 325 -10.35 -0.46 6.27
N ALA A 326 -10.40 -1.30 5.24
CA ALA A 326 -10.20 -2.73 5.36
C ALA A 326 -8.93 -3.17 4.62
N CYS A 327 -9.03 -3.31 3.31
CA CYS A 327 -7.95 -3.75 2.44
C CYS A 327 -8.04 -3.07 1.07
N TRP A 328 -6.90 -3.01 0.38
CA TRP A 328 -6.88 -2.66 -1.03
C TRP A 328 -7.67 -3.68 -1.84
N GLN A 329 -8.51 -3.19 -2.75
CA GLN A 329 -9.44 -4.02 -3.50
C GLN A 329 -8.89 -4.24 -4.91
N TRP A 330 -8.57 -5.48 -5.26
CA TRP A 330 -8.13 -5.83 -6.61
C TRP A 330 -9.19 -5.43 -7.65
N THR A 331 -8.74 -4.82 -8.74
CA THR A 331 -9.56 -4.52 -9.92
C THR A 331 -9.06 -5.30 -11.13
N SER A 332 -9.91 -5.50 -12.13
CA SER A 332 -9.53 -6.12 -13.40
C SER A 332 -8.70 -5.20 -14.32
N SER A 333 -8.45 -3.96 -13.90
CA SER A 333 -7.70 -2.97 -14.68
C SER A 333 -6.19 -3.17 -14.53
N SER A 334 -5.49 -3.33 -15.65
CA SER A 334 -4.04 -3.21 -15.70
C SER A 334 -3.61 -1.81 -15.27
N TYR A 335 -2.49 -1.69 -14.56
CA TYR A 335 -1.89 -0.39 -14.25
C TYR A 335 -1.26 0.21 -15.51
N ALA A 336 -2.10 0.91 -16.27
CA ALA A 336 -1.74 1.60 -17.50
C ALA A 336 -1.86 3.12 -17.32
N PRO A 337 -1.16 3.93 -18.15
CA PRO A 337 -1.36 5.37 -18.15
C PRO A 337 -2.80 5.72 -18.48
N TYR A 338 -3.36 6.72 -17.79
CA TYR A 338 -4.58 7.36 -18.25
C TYR A 338 -4.37 8.01 -19.63
N PRO A 339 -5.41 8.16 -20.46
CA PRO A 339 -5.31 8.88 -21.72
C PRO A 339 -4.65 10.24 -21.53
N ALA A 340 -3.65 10.55 -22.35
CA ALA A 340 -2.85 11.78 -22.29
C ALA A 340 -2.00 11.97 -21.01
N TYR A 341 -1.79 10.93 -20.19
CA TYR A 341 -0.78 10.97 -19.13
C TYR A 341 0.60 11.33 -19.69
N GLN A 342 1.30 12.21 -18.97
CA GLN A 342 2.68 12.58 -19.24
C GLN A 342 3.46 12.52 -17.94
N ALA A 343 4.57 11.78 -17.94
CA ALA A 343 5.49 11.80 -16.81
C ALA A 343 6.12 13.18 -16.66
N ALA A 344 6.34 13.61 -15.41
CA ALA A 344 7.09 14.83 -15.13
C ALA A 344 8.52 14.73 -15.67
N ALA A 345 9.14 15.88 -15.99
CA ALA A 345 10.54 15.89 -16.39
C ALA A 345 11.48 15.62 -15.19
N GLY A 346 12.67 15.09 -15.47
CA GLY A 346 13.70 14.84 -14.46
C GLY A 346 13.45 13.59 -13.61
N ALA A 347 14.24 13.42 -12.55
CA ALA A 347 14.22 12.21 -11.72
C ALA A 347 12.86 11.93 -11.07
N LEU A 348 12.10 12.96 -10.67
CA LEU A 348 10.77 12.77 -10.08
C LEU A 348 9.75 12.18 -11.08
N GLY A 349 9.99 12.28 -12.40
CA GLY A 349 9.20 11.59 -13.42
C GLY A 349 9.28 10.07 -13.37
N GLU A 350 10.30 9.53 -12.71
CA GLU A 350 10.47 8.09 -12.54
C GLU A 350 9.56 7.49 -11.45
N TYR A 351 8.80 8.32 -10.71
CA TYR A 351 8.04 7.86 -9.54
C TYR A 351 7.00 6.79 -9.90
N ASN A 352 6.23 7.01 -10.98
CA ASN A 352 5.10 6.15 -11.33
C ASN A 352 5.14 5.60 -12.75
N GLY A 353 5.38 6.44 -13.76
CA GLY A 353 5.16 6.10 -15.17
C GLY A 353 5.93 4.86 -15.66
N LYS A 354 7.18 4.67 -15.21
CA LYS A 354 8.01 3.52 -15.61
C LYS A 354 7.53 2.17 -15.09
N PHE A 355 6.57 2.17 -14.17
CA PHE A 355 5.99 0.97 -13.56
C PHE A 355 4.67 0.54 -14.22
N MET A 356 4.19 1.27 -15.25
CA MET A 356 2.92 1.02 -15.94
C MET A 356 2.98 -0.17 -16.92
N VAL A 357 3.40 -1.34 -16.43
CA VAL A 357 3.47 -2.61 -17.16
C VAL A 357 3.47 -3.78 -16.17
N ASN A 358 2.82 -4.90 -16.53
CA ASN A 358 2.79 -6.16 -15.75
C ASN A 358 2.31 -6.02 -14.29
N GLN A 359 1.43 -5.05 -14.03
CA GLN A 359 0.84 -4.80 -12.74
C GLN A 359 -0.66 -4.51 -12.88
N TYR A 360 -1.41 -4.75 -11.82
CA TYR A 360 -2.85 -4.50 -11.76
C TYR A 360 -3.17 -3.45 -10.71
N VAL A 361 -4.23 -2.68 -10.96
CA VAL A 361 -4.65 -1.60 -10.08
C VAL A 361 -5.45 -2.16 -8.90
N LEU A 362 -5.17 -1.62 -7.72
CA LEU A 362 -6.00 -1.76 -6.54
C LEU A 362 -6.52 -0.40 -6.11
N ARG A 363 -7.77 -0.38 -5.64
CA ARG A 363 -8.45 0.84 -5.20
C ARG A 363 -8.85 0.76 -3.74
N GLY A 364 -9.22 1.91 -3.19
CA GLY A 364 -9.55 2.08 -1.78
C GLY A 364 -8.34 2.48 -0.94
N ALA A 365 -8.21 1.82 0.20
CA ALA A 365 -7.10 1.91 1.13
C ALA A 365 -7.20 0.70 2.07
N SER A 366 -6.10 0.38 2.75
CA SER A 366 -6.10 -0.67 3.76
C SER A 366 -6.21 -0.11 5.18
N CYS A 367 -6.42 -0.99 6.14
CA CYS A 367 -6.33 -0.65 7.55
C CYS A 367 -4.93 -0.14 7.98
N TYR A 368 -3.89 -0.33 7.17
CA TYR A 368 -2.52 0.18 7.39
C TYR A 368 -2.26 1.54 6.73
N THR A 369 -3.13 1.94 5.80
CA THR A 369 -3.00 3.21 5.10
C THR A 369 -3.19 4.40 6.06
N PRO A 370 -2.25 5.36 6.11
CA PRO A 370 -2.35 6.55 6.96
C PRO A 370 -3.57 7.43 6.73
N ALA A 371 -3.93 8.20 7.76
CA ALA A 371 -5.05 9.14 7.71
C ALA A 371 -4.74 10.24 6.69
N GLY A 372 -5.72 10.57 5.85
CA GLY A 372 -5.55 11.60 4.82
C GLY A 372 -4.65 11.18 3.64
N HIS A 373 -4.19 9.92 3.58
CA HIS A 373 -3.49 9.39 2.40
C HIS A 373 -4.47 8.85 1.35
N ALA A 374 -5.53 8.18 1.77
CA ALA A 374 -6.54 7.63 0.87
C ALA A 374 -7.23 8.73 0.06
N ARG A 375 -7.49 8.47 -1.22
CA ARG A 375 -8.23 9.36 -2.13
C ARG A 375 -9.12 8.52 -3.04
N LEU A 376 -10.21 9.12 -3.50
CA LEU A 376 -11.08 8.49 -4.49
C LEU A 376 -10.31 8.11 -5.74
N SER A 377 -9.40 8.96 -6.25
CA SER A 377 -8.60 8.70 -7.45
C SER A 377 -7.32 7.89 -7.22
N TYR A 378 -6.99 7.48 -5.98
CA TYR A 378 -5.72 6.83 -5.66
C TYR A 378 -5.56 5.49 -6.38
N ARG A 379 -4.49 5.32 -7.16
CA ARG A 379 -4.19 4.08 -7.88
C ARG A 379 -3.00 3.38 -7.23
N ASN A 380 -3.27 2.41 -6.36
CA ASN A 380 -2.23 1.49 -5.91
C ASN A 380 -2.02 0.42 -6.98
N PHE A 381 -0.82 -0.17 -7.05
CA PHE A 381 -0.50 -1.14 -8.09
C PHE A 381 0.52 -2.15 -7.61
N PHE A 382 0.29 -3.41 -7.95
CA PHE A 382 1.21 -4.50 -7.65
C PHE A 382 1.19 -5.56 -8.76
N PRO A 383 2.25 -6.38 -8.90
CA PRO A 383 2.22 -7.56 -9.74
C PRO A 383 1.10 -8.52 -9.31
N ALA A 384 0.55 -9.27 -10.26
CA ALA A 384 -0.61 -10.14 -10.01
C ALA A 384 -0.38 -11.19 -8.91
N GLY A 385 0.87 -11.64 -8.73
CA GLY A 385 1.25 -12.61 -7.69
C GLY A 385 1.49 -12.02 -6.29
N ALA A 386 1.38 -10.70 -6.09
CA ALA A 386 1.66 -10.07 -4.80
C ALA A 386 0.60 -10.41 -3.75
N ARG A 387 1.03 -10.84 -2.55
CA ARG A 387 0.14 -11.30 -1.46
C ARG A 387 0.41 -10.66 -0.10
N TRP A 388 1.63 -10.16 0.14
CA TRP A 388 2.01 -9.66 1.47
C TRP A 388 1.33 -8.34 1.83
N GLN A 389 0.90 -7.59 0.82
CA GLN A 389 0.11 -6.38 0.97
C GLN A 389 -1.27 -6.70 1.56
N MET A 390 -1.88 -5.73 2.23
CA MET A 390 -3.23 -5.86 2.79
C MET A 390 -4.27 -5.76 1.67
N THR A 391 -4.46 -6.87 0.96
CA THR A 391 -5.19 -6.96 -0.32
C THR A 391 -6.33 -7.96 -0.26
N GLY A 392 -7.50 -7.55 -0.70
CA GLY A 392 -8.70 -8.38 -0.78
C GLY A 392 -9.50 -8.07 -2.04
N LEU A 393 -10.81 -8.31 -1.99
CA LEU A 393 -11.67 -8.12 -3.14
C LEU A 393 -13.09 -7.67 -2.81
N ARG A 394 -13.66 -6.94 -3.76
CA ARG A 394 -15.08 -6.63 -3.88
C ARG A 394 -15.55 -7.17 -5.21
N LEU A 395 -16.69 -7.85 -5.22
CA LEU A 395 -17.23 -8.42 -6.45
C LEU A 395 -17.94 -7.36 -7.29
N ALA A 396 -17.96 -7.57 -8.60
CA ALA A 396 -18.82 -6.88 -9.55
C ALA A 396 -19.53 -7.90 -10.44
N ARG A 397 -20.66 -7.52 -11.01
CA ARG A 397 -21.34 -8.28 -12.08
C ARG A 397 -21.90 -7.33 -13.12
N SER A 398 -22.06 -7.81 -14.34
CA SER A 398 -22.74 -7.05 -15.40
C SER A 398 -24.23 -6.97 -15.08
N ALA A 399 -24.82 -5.79 -15.20
CA ALA A 399 -26.27 -5.64 -15.17
C ALA A 399 -26.79 -5.78 -16.61
N HIS A 400 -27.71 -6.72 -16.83
CA HIS A 400 -28.30 -6.99 -18.15
C HIS A 400 -29.64 -6.26 -18.33
#